data_AF-A0A2T2Z512-F1
#
_entry.id   AF-A0A2T2Z512-F1
#
_cell.length_a   1.000
_cell.length_b   1.000
_cell.length_c   1.000
_cell.angle_alpha   90.00
_cell.angle_beta   90.00
_cell.angle_gamma   90.00
#
_symmetry.space_group_name_H-M   'P 1'
#
loop_
_entity.id
_entity.type
_entity.pdbx_description
1 polymer ?
#
loop_
_entity_poly.entity_id
_entity_poly.type
_entity_poly.pdbx_seq_one_letter_code
_entity_poly.pdbx_strand_id
1 'polypeptide(L)'
;MPRRGGYVSVESSSPEQVFAMVPDEVTDAGSYIQQVAESLINGLNTLDREVAAALTTWTGTAAESFDSGWTETKEGAADVLDALAAMAALLGVTSKIIAHQDTAGASTFHSLDLPILNM
;
A
#
# COMPACT_ATOMS: atom_id res chain seq x y z
N MET A 1 -8.29 -59.23 26.84
CA MET A 1 -8.36 -58.89 25.39
C MET A 1 -9.45 -57.84 25.19
N PRO A 2 -9.12 -56.58 24.87
CA PRO A 2 -10.09 -55.51 24.60
C PRO A 2 -10.18 -55.18 23.10
N ARG A 3 -11.34 -54.75 22.60
CA ARG A 3 -11.47 -54.13 21.26
C ARG A 3 -11.99 -52.69 21.38
N ARG A 4 -11.10 -51.78 20.99
CA ARG A 4 -11.25 -50.34 20.73
C ARG A 4 -12.17 -50.08 19.53
N GLY A 5 -12.79 -48.91 19.50
CA GLY A 5 -13.29 -48.24 18.28
C GLY A 5 -14.76 -47.82 18.42
N GLY A 6 -15.18 -46.57 18.23
CA GLY A 6 -14.45 -45.40 17.78
C GLY A 6 -15.20 -44.13 18.21
N TYR A 7 -14.43 -43.09 18.49
CA TYR A 7 -14.94 -41.74 18.57
C TYR A 7 -15.19 -41.32 17.12
N VAL A 8 -16.44 -40.99 16.78
CA VAL A 8 -16.74 -40.22 15.58
C VAL A 8 -16.19 -38.82 15.86
N SER A 9 -14.93 -38.59 15.53
CA SER A 9 -14.46 -37.23 15.32
C SER A 9 -15.17 -36.75 14.07
N VAL A 10 -16.14 -35.86 14.28
CA VAL A 10 -16.58 -34.92 13.27
C VAL A 10 -15.31 -34.22 12.81
N GLU A 11 -14.79 -34.59 11.65
CA GLU A 11 -13.71 -33.84 11.04
C GLU A 11 -14.32 -32.48 10.75
N SER A 12 -14.00 -31.54 11.66
CA SER A 12 -14.26 -30.14 11.50
C SER A 12 -13.70 -29.77 10.13
N SER A 13 -14.59 -29.47 9.20
CA SER A 13 -14.25 -28.79 7.96
C SER A 13 -13.34 -27.62 8.32
N SER A 14 -12.04 -27.78 8.06
CA SER A 14 -11.10 -26.66 8.10
C SER A 14 -11.74 -25.58 7.24
N PRO A 15 -11.91 -24.35 7.73
CA PRO A 15 -12.45 -23.29 6.89
C PRO A 15 -11.57 -23.24 5.66
N GLU A 16 -12.19 -23.42 4.48
CA GLU A 16 -11.52 -23.32 3.20
C GLU A 16 -10.65 -22.07 3.28
N GLN A 17 -9.35 -22.29 3.25
CA GLN A 17 -8.38 -21.24 3.47
C GLN A 17 -8.48 -20.38 2.22
N VAL A 18 -9.30 -19.34 2.28
CA VAL A 18 -9.47 -18.36 1.21
C VAL A 18 -8.09 -17.75 1.03
N PHE A 19 -7.37 -18.22 0.03
CA PHE A 19 -6.01 -17.82 -0.26
C PHE A 19 -6.05 -16.48 -0.99
N ALA A 20 -6.45 -15.42 -0.29
CA ALA A 20 -6.48 -14.08 -0.84
C ALA A 20 -5.04 -13.59 -1.05
N MET A 21 -4.46 -13.90 -2.21
CA MET A 21 -3.13 -13.43 -2.59
C MET A 21 -3.21 -11.97 -3.04
N VAL A 22 -3.47 -11.02 -2.13
CA VAL A 22 -2.92 -9.69 -2.35
C VAL A 22 -1.45 -9.80 -1.96
N PRO A 23 -0.47 -9.62 -2.87
CA PRO A 23 0.93 -9.79 -2.49
C PRO A 23 1.26 -8.78 -1.39
N ASP A 24 1.81 -9.27 -0.27
CA ASP A 24 2.20 -8.44 0.88
C ASP A 24 3.08 -7.27 0.41
N GLU A 25 3.90 -7.50 -0.60
CA GLU A 25 4.80 -6.53 -1.21
C GLU A 25 4.08 -5.33 -1.85
N VAL A 26 2.89 -5.52 -2.42
CA VAL A 26 2.11 -4.41 -3.04
C VAL A 26 1.46 -3.56 -1.96
N THR A 27 0.99 -4.19 -0.88
CA THR A 27 0.43 -3.50 0.29
C THR A 27 1.50 -2.71 1.05
N ASP A 28 2.69 -3.31 1.21
CA ASP A 28 3.85 -2.68 1.84
C ASP A 28 4.36 -1.49 1.02
N ALA A 29 4.44 -1.62 -0.30
CA ALA A 29 4.83 -0.53 -1.19
C ALA A 29 3.86 0.67 -1.10
N GLY A 30 2.55 0.41 -1.06
CA GLY A 30 1.55 1.47 -0.91
C GLY A 30 1.68 2.20 0.42
N SER A 31 1.87 1.45 1.51
CA SER A 31 2.07 2.00 2.86
C SER A 31 3.37 2.81 2.96
N TYR A 32 4.44 2.36 2.29
CA TYR A 32 5.70 3.07 2.24
C TYR A 32 5.59 4.41 1.49
N ILE A 33 4.93 4.41 0.32
CA ILE A 33 4.70 5.64 -0.46
C ILE A 33 3.92 6.67 0.35
N GLN A 34 2.91 6.24 1.11
CA GLN A 34 2.16 7.14 1.98
C GLN A 34 3.06 7.76 3.07
N GLN A 35 3.89 6.95 3.73
CA GLN A 35 4.82 7.44 4.75
C GLN A 35 5.84 8.45 4.20
N VAL A 36 6.34 8.22 2.98
CA VAL A 36 7.24 9.15 2.30
C VAL A 36 6.54 10.47 1.99
N ALA A 37 5.31 10.42 1.47
CA ALA A 37 4.52 11.63 1.18
C ALA A 37 4.23 12.44 2.46
N GLU A 38 3.83 11.77 3.55
CA GLU A 38 3.60 12.42 4.85
C GLU A 38 4.87 13.07 5.40
N SER A 39 6.00 12.37 5.31
CA SER A 39 7.31 12.89 5.74
C SER A 39 7.72 14.13 4.94
N LEU A 40 7.49 14.11 3.62
CA LEU A 40 7.78 15.25 2.74
C LEU A 40 6.92 16.47 3.09
N ILE A 41 5.60 16.29 3.26
CA ILE A 41 4.67 17.37 3.64
C ILE A 41 5.08 17.99 4.98
N ASN A 42 5.40 17.16 5.97
CA ASN A 42 5.80 17.62 7.29
C ASN A 42 7.14 18.38 7.26
N GLY A 43 8.10 17.88 6.47
CA GLY A 43 9.39 18.53 6.25
C GLY A 43 9.23 19.90 5.58
N LEU A 44 8.45 20.00 4.50
CA LEU A 44 8.19 21.25 3.78
C LEU A 44 7.52 22.29 4.68
N ASN A 45 6.51 21.89 5.46
CA ASN A 45 5.83 22.79 6.40
C ASN A 45 6.76 23.31 7.49
N THR A 46 7.74 22.51 7.90
CA THR A 46 8.75 22.92 8.89
C THR A 46 9.71 23.93 8.26
N LEU A 47 10.27 23.60 7.09
CA LEU A 47 11.17 24.47 6.36
C LEU A 47 10.51 25.79 5.96
N ASP A 48 9.24 25.80 5.56
CA ASP A 48 8.55 27.05 5.17
C ASP A 48 8.51 28.06 6.32
N ARG A 49 8.29 27.57 7.56
CA ARG A 49 8.33 28.40 8.76
C ARG A 49 9.74 28.89 9.09
N GLU A 50 10.73 28.03 8.94
CA GLU A 50 12.14 28.37 9.19
C GLU A 50 12.67 29.39 8.19
N VAL A 51 12.33 29.22 6.90
CA VAL A 51 12.68 30.15 5.82
C VAL A 51 11.98 31.49 6.04
N ALA A 52 10.68 31.49 6.33
CA ALA A 52 9.94 32.72 6.64
C ALA A 52 10.57 33.47 7.83
N ALA A 53 10.96 32.75 8.89
CA ALA A 53 11.63 33.33 10.04
C ALA A 53 13.01 33.93 9.66
N ALA A 54 13.81 33.21 8.87
CA ALA A 54 15.13 33.68 8.43
C ALA A 54 15.02 34.98 7.59
N LEU A 55 14.07 35.03 6.66
CA LEU A 55 13.84 36.18 5.77
C LEU A 55 13.30 37.41 6.50
N THR A 56 12.88 37.31 7.77
CA THR A 56 12.52 38.49 8.58
C THR A 56 13.72 39.32 9.01
N THR A 57 14.91 38.72 9.12
CA THR A 57 16.13 39.38 9.59
C THR A 57 17.21 39.45 8.52
N TRP A 58 17.17 38.55 7.55
CA TRP A 58 18.07 38.53 6.41
C TRP A 58 17.44 39.24 5.21
N THR A 59 18.06 40.34 4.77
CA THR A 59 17.54 41.20 3.70
C THR A 59 18.56 41.41 2.58
N GLY A 60 18.09 41.90 1.43
CA GLY A 60 18.90 42.25 0.26
C GLY A 60 18.84 41.19 -0.84
N THR A 61 19.56 41.42 -1.95
CA THR A 61 19.46 40.60 -3.17
C THR A 61 19.69 39.10 -2.95
N ALA A 62 20.58 38.72 -2.02
CA ALA A 62 20.80 37.31 -1.72
C ALA A 62 19.58 36.65 -1.04
N ALA A 63 18.88 37.38 -0.17
CA ALA A 63 17.65 36.91 0.47
C ALA A 63 16.51 36.78 -0.55
N GLU A 64 16.38 37.74 -1.47
CA GLU A 64 15.39 37.70 -2.56
C GLU A 64 15.62 36.49 -3.49
N SER A 65 16.87 36.25 -3.90
CA SER A 65 17.22 35.07 -4.71
C SER A 65 16.95 33.75 -3.96
N PHE A 66 17.19 33.73 -2.65
CA PHE A 66 16.89 32.55 -1.83
C PHE A 66 15.38 32.30 -1.72
N ASP A 67 14.57 33.35 -1.51
CA ASP A 67 13.10 33.24 -1.45
C ASP A 67 12.52 32.74 -2.78
N SER A 68 13.05 33.24 -3.91
CA SER A 68 12.70 32.73 -5.24
C SER A 68 13.05 31.25 -5.39
N GLY A 69 14.26 30.84 -4.98
CA GLY A 69 14.68 29.44 -5.04
C GLY A 69 13.88 28.54 -4.08
N TRP A 70 13.46 29.07 -2.94
CA TRP A 70 12.56 28.36 -2.01
C TRP A 70 11.18 28.15 -2.63
N THR A 71 10.66 29.14 -3.35
CA THR A 71 9.40 29.02 -4.09
C THR A 71 9.48 27.91 -5.15
N GLU A 72 10.54 27.89 -5.97
CA GLU A 72 10.79 26.84 -6.96
C GLU A 72 10.92 25.45 -6.31
N THR A 73 11.57 25.39 -5.13
CA THR A 73 11.69 24.14 -4.36
C THR A 73 10.32 23.61 -3.93
N LYS A 74 9.40 24.49 -3.49
CA LYS A 74 8.03 24.11 -3.12
C LYS A 74 7.23 23.62 -4.31
N GLU A 75 7.42 24.22 -5.48
CA GLU A 75 6.80 23.76 -6.73
C GLU A 75 7.29 22.36 -7.11
N GLY A 76 8.61 22.14 -7.12
CA GLY A 76 9.16 20.80 -7.40
C GLY A 76 8.76 19.75 -6.36
N ALA A 77 8.55 20.15 -5.10
CA ALA A 77 8.07 19.24 -4.09
C ALA A 77 6.58 18.87 -4.27
N ALA A 78 5.77 19.76 -4.84
CA ALA A 78 4.40 19.44 -5.25
C ALA A 78 4.40 18.40 -6.38
N ASP A 79 5.30 18.52 -7.36
CA ASP A 79 5.45 17.52 -8.44
C ASP A 79 5.80 16.14 -7.87
N VAL A 80 6.67 16.08 -6.85
CA VAL A 80 7.01 14.82 -6.18
C VAL A 80 5.79 14.23 -5.45
N LEU A 81 4.99 15.05 -4.77
CA LEU A 81 3.78 14.59 -4.10
C LEU A 81 2.73 14.05 -5.09
N ASP A 82 2.57 14.71 -6.24
CA ASP A 82 1.69 14.23 -7.30
C ASP A 82 2.18 12.89 -7.88
N ALA A 83 3.49 12.74 -8.07
CA ALA A 83 4.07 11.46 -8.50
C ALA A 83 3.84 10.35 -7.46
N LEU A 84 4.01 10.63 -6.17
CA LEU A 84 3.74 9.68 -5.09
C LEU A 84 2.25 9.29 -5.06
N ALA A 85 1.34 10.25 -5.25
CA ALA A 85 -0.09 9.98 -5.35
C ALA A 85 -0.44 9.09 -6.54
N ALA A 86 0.20 9.33 -7.70
CA ALA A 86 0.03 8.49 -8.88
C ALA A 86 0.52 7.05 -8.65
N MET A 87 1.68 6.88 -7.99
CA MET A 87 2.18 5.55 -7.62
C MET A 87 1.23 4.83 -6.66
N ALA A 88 0.73 5.51 -5.64
CA ALA A 88 -0.25 4.94 -4.71
C ALA A 88 -1.54 4.49 -5.42
N ALA A 89 -2.03 5.27 -6.39
CA ALA A 89 -3.19 4.91 -7.19
C ALA A 89 -2.95 3.65 -8.05
N LEU A 90 -1.79 3.55 -8.72
CA LEU A 90 -1.43 2.39 -9.53
C LEU A 90 -1.30 1.11 -8.70
N LEU A 91 -0.68 1.20 -7.53
CA LEU A 91 -0.58 0.07 -6.60
C LEU A 91 -1.98 -0.36 -6.13
N GLY A 92 -2.85 0.59 -5.77
CA GLY A 92 -4.22 0.29 -5.37
C GLY A 92 -5.06 -0.37 -6.49
N VAL A 93 -4.87 0.02 -7.75
CA VAL A 93 -5.49 -0.65 -8.91
C VAL A 93 -4.94 -2.07 -9.08
N THR A 94 -3.63 -2.24 -8.96
CA THR A 94 -2.96 -3.54 -9.12
C THR A 94 -3.42 -4.54 -8.06
N SER A 95 -3.50 -4.13 -6.79
CA SER A 95 -4.04 -4.97 -5.71
C SER A 95 -5.47 -5.44 -6.00
N LYS A 96 -6.33 -4.56 -6.53
CA LYS A 96 -7.71 -4.92 -6.91
C LYS A 96 -7.76 -5.94 -8.05
N ILE A 97 -6.95 -5.75 -9.09
CA ILE A 97 -6.88 -6.68 -10.23
C ILE A 97 -6.47 -8.07 -9.76
N ILE A 98 -5.44 -8.15 -8.91
CA ILE A 98 -4.96 -9.43 -8.38
C ILE A 98 -6.05 -10.10 -7.52
N ALA A 99 -6.69 -9.36 -6.61
CA ALA A 99 -7.78 -9.90 -5.79
C ALA A 99 -8.97 -10.41 -6.63
N HIS A 100 -9.30 -9.71 -7.72
CA HIS A 100 -10.33 -10.15 -8.66
C HIS A 100 -9.94 -11.42 -9.42
N GLN A 101 -8.70 -11.52 -9.89
CA GLN A 101 -8.19 -12.72 -10.57
C GLN A 101 -8.14 -13.91 -9.63
N ASP A 102 -7.73 -13.70 -8.39
CA ASP A 102 -7.68 -14.73 -7.35
C ASP A 102 -9.09 -15.29 -7.05
N THR A 103 -10.08 -14.41 -6.83
CA THR A 103 -11.48 -14.81 -6.62
C THR A 103 -12.04 -15.58 -7.83
N ALA A 104 -11.73 -15.12 -9.05
CA ALA A 104 -12.16 -15.79 -10.28
C ALA A 104 -11.48 -17.17 -10.47
N GLY A 105 -10.20 -17.28 -10.10
CA GLY A 105 -9.47 -18.54 -10.08
C GLY A 105 -10.06 -19.53 -9.08
N ALA A 106 -10.23 -19.09 -7.82
CA ALA A 106 -10.80 -19.91 -6.74
C ALA A 106 -12.18 -20.46 -7.11
N SER A 107 -13.07 -19.62 -7.68
CA SER A 107 -14.39 -20.07 -8.15
C SER A 107 -14.32 -21.08 -9.30
N THR A 108 -13.33 -20.96 -10.20
CA THR A 108 -13.13 -21.92 -11.28
C THR A 108 -12.66 -23.29 -10.77
N PHE A 109 -11.75 -23.32 -9.80
CA PHE A 109 -11.26 -24.56 -9.21
C PHE A 109 -12.29 -25.23 -8.30
N HIS A 110 -13.08 -24.47 -7.54
CA HIS A 110 -14.20 -25.00 -6.77
C HIS A 110 -15.31 -25.56 -7.68
N SER A 111 -15.44 -25.06 -8.92
CA SER A 111 -16.41 -25.57 -9.90
C SER A 111 -15.95 -26.86 -10.61
N LEU A 112 -14.70 -27.28 -10.45
CA LEU A 112 -14.24 -28.59 -10.92
C LEU A 112 -14.63 -29.64 -9.89
N ASP A 113 -15.90 -30.04 -9.95
CA ASP A 113 -16.48 -31.14 -9.20
C ASP A 113 -15.65 -32.41 -9.47
N LEU A 114 -14.87 -32.84 -8.47
CA LEU A 114 -14.04 -34.03 -8.60
C LEU A 114 -14.97 -35.23 -8.80
N PRO A 115 -14.82 -36.03 -9.87
CA PRO A 115 -15.63 -37.22 -10.03
C PRO A 115 -15.41 -38.11 -8.81
N ILE A 116 -16.48 -38.39 -8.07
CA ILE A 116 -16.48 -39.39 -7.01
C ILE A 116 -16.04 -40.70 -7.65
N LEU A 117 -14.79 -41.09 -7.43
CA LEU A 117 -14.27 -42.38 -7.87
C LEU A 117 -14.99 -43.45 -7.05
N ASN A 118 -16.05 -44.00 -7.63
CA ASN A 118 -16.71 -45.20 -7.12
C ASN A 118 -15.70 -46.36 -7.23
N MET A 119 -15.04 -46.68 -6.11
CA MET A 119 -14.35 -47.97 -5.93
C MET A 119 -15.32 -49.01 -5.39
#